data_AF-A0A7S3S5Q6-F1
#
_entry.id   AF-A0A7S3S5Q6-F1
#
_cell.length_a   1.000
_cell.length_b   1.000
_cell.length_c   1.000
_cell.angle_alpha   90.00
_cell.angle_beta   90.00
_cell.angle_gamma   90.00
#
_symmetry.space_group_name_H-M   'P 1'
#
loop_
_entity.id
_entity.type
_entity.pdbx_description
1 polymer ?
#
loop_
_entity_poly.entity_id
_entity_poly.type
_entity_poly.pdbx_seq_one_letter_code
_entity_poly.pdbx_strand_id
1 'polypeptide(L)'
;MLLGSPTVTREAAVWRRRLGGNPFTVAPYALSCRAAFRAHRGSFDARWRRLQQLAPLLSSTAAEEGGSLRFVPEAPTCCQAHVYLRGDAAALDAARDAVLRERGVRVYSRLRGAAVGPEADECYFELTLGPRHLEVADAVYVGAWRAFFAALAGPQPGGRKGVGDAEPQS
;
A
#
# COMPACT_ATOMS: atom_id res chain seq x y z
N MET A 1 -13.20 3.26 -21.07
CA MET A 1 -13.35 3.62 -22.50
C MET A 1 -12.34 2.77 -23.25
N LEU A 2 -12.77 1.99 -24.25
CA LEU A 2 -11.86 1.25 -25.12
C LEU A 2 -11.60 2.12 -26.36
N LEU A 3 -10.32 2.33 -26.67
CA LEU A 3 -9.88 3.03 -27.89
C LEU A 3 -9.24 2.00 -28.81
N GLY A 4 -9.48 2.14 -30.12
CA GLY A 4 -8.97 1.21 -31.13
C GLY A 4 -9.47 1.58 -32.51
N SER A 5 -9.23 0.71 -33.48
CA SER A 5 -9.76 0.90 -34.84
C SER A 5 -11.29 0.88 -34.85
N PRO A 6 -11.94 1.43 -35.89
CA PRO A 6 -13.40 1.37 -36.04
C PRO A 6 -13.93 -0.07 -35.94
N THR A 7 -13.22 -1.04 -36.50
CA THR A 7 -13.55 -2.46 -36.39
C THR A 7 -13.55 -2.94 -34.93
N VAL A 8 -12.47 -2.70 -34.19
CA VAL A 8 -12.35 -3.12 -32.77
C VAL A 8 -13.45 -2.48 -31.92
N THR A 9 -13.69 -1.18 -32.07
CA THR A 9 -14.69 -0.46 -31.26
C THR A 9 -16.12 -0.93 -31.54
N ARG A 10 -16.45 -1.26 -32.80
CA ARG A 10 -17.76 -1.79 -33.20
C ARG A 10 -18.00 -3.19 -32.66
N GLU A 11 -17.00 -4.08 -32.75
CA GLU A 11 -17.09 -5.43 -32.18
C GLU A 11 -17.23 -5.38 -30.66
N ALA A 12 -16.47 -4.52 -29.99
CA ALA A 12 -16.56 -4.31 -28.55
C ALA A 12 -17.95 -3.80 -28.11
N ALA A 13 -18.64 -3.01 -28.94
CA ALA A 13 -19.99 -2.53 -28.64
C ALA A 13 -21.02 -3.68 -28.54
N VAL A 14 -20.89 -4.71 -29.38
CA VAL A 14 -21.73 -5.92 -29.31
C VAL A 14 -21.51 -6.63 -27.98
N TRP A 15 -20.25 -6.84 -27.60
CA TRP A 15 -19.89 -7.46 -26.32
C TRP A 15 -20.36 -6.63 -25.12
N ARG A 16 -20.20 -5.30 -25.18
CA ARG A 16 -20.71 -4.38 -24.15
C ARG A 16 -22.21 -4.59 -23.91
N ARG A 17 -23.01 -4.76 -24.97
CA ARG A 17 -24.45 -5.04 -24.84
C ARG A 17 -24.72 -6.42 -24.24
N ARG A 18 -24.01 -7.46 -24.71
CA ARG A 18 -24.17 -8.84 -24.21
C ARG A 18 -23.83 -9.00 -22.72
N LEU A 19 -22.83 -8.24 -22.24
CA LEU A 19 -22.41 -8.24 -20.85
C LEU A 19 -23.23 -7.30 -19.96
N GLY A 20 -24.33 -6.71 -20.47
CA GLY A 20 -25.14 -5.75 -19.72
C GLY A 20 -24.48 -4.38 -19.48
N GLY A 21 -23.30 -4.13 -20.06
CA GLY A 21 -22.53 -2.88 -19.93
C GLY A 21 -23.05 -1.72 -20.78
N ASN A 22 -24.28 -1.81 -21.30
CA ASN A 22 -24.92 -0.77 -22.10
C ASN A 22 -26.14 -0.20 -21.36
N PRO A 23 -25.94 0.50 -20.22
CA PRO A 23 -27.03 1.10 -19.47
C PRO A 23 -27.72 2.18 -20.31
N PHE A 24 -28.94 2.55 -19.92
CA PHE A 24 -29.71 3.61 -20.59
C PHE A 24 -28.89 4.91 -20.72
N THR A 25 -28.12 5.25 -19.69
CA THR A 25 -27.17 6.37 -19.75
C THR A 25 -25.85 6.04 -19.07
N VAL A 26 -24.75 6.44 -19.72
CA VAL A 26 -23.39 6.43 -19.16
C VAL A 26 -22.92 7.84 -18.75
N ALA A 27 -23.79 8.85 -18.90
CA ALA A 27 -23.43 10.24 -18.76
C ALA A 27 -22.82 10.60 -17.38
N PRO A 28 -23.35 10.12 -16.23
CA PRO A 28 -22.75 10.44 -14.93
C PRO A 28 -21.29 9.99 -14.82
N TYR A 29 -20.97 8.77 -15.27
CA TYR A 29 -19.60 8.27 -15.29
C TYR A 29 -18.72 9.05 -16.26
N ALA A 30 -19.22 9.33 -17.47
CA ALA A 30 -18.47 10.08 -18.47
C ALA A 30 -18.11 11.50 -17.99
N LEU A 31 -19.06 12.19 -17.34
CA LEU A 31 -18.85 13.52 -16.78
C LEU A 31 -17.87 13.49 -15.61
N SER A 32 -18.03 12.55 -14.68
CA SER A 32 -17.13 12.37 -13.54
C SER A 32 -15.70 12.05 -13.98
N CYS A 33 -15.52 11.07 -14.89
CA CYS A 33 -14.21 10.74 -15.46
C CYS A 33 -13.58 11.92 -16.18
N ARG A 34 -14.35 12.70 -16.95
CA ARG A 34 -13.84 13.89 -17.65
C ARG A 34 -13.39 14.97 -16.66
N ALA A 35 -14.15 15.20 -15.60
CA ALA A 35 -13.80 16.17 -14.56
C ALA A 35 -12.50 15.74 -13.84
N ALA A 36 -12.43 14.50 -13.38
CA ALA A 36 -11.25 13.96 -12.69
C ALA A 36 -10.01 13.95 -13.59
N PHE A 37 -10.15 13.54 -14.85
CA PHE A 37 -9.04 13.57 -15.81
C PHE A 37 -8.51 14.98 -16.01
N ARG A 38 -9.38 15.97 -16.21
CA ARG A 38 -8.96 17.38 -16.35
C ARG A 38 -8.25 17.90 -15.10
N ALA A 39 -8.76 17.56 -13.92
CA ALA A 39 -8.19 17.99 -12.64
C ALA A 39 -6.81 17.38 -12.34
N HIS A 40 -6.54 16.15 -12.82
CA HIS A 40 -5.39 15.36 -12.33
C HIS A 40 -4.42 14.87 -13.41
N ARG A 41 -4.72 15.01 -14.70
CA ARG A 41 -3.81 14.56 -15.78
C ARG A 41 -2.41 15.19 -15.70
N GLY A 42 -2.30 16.40 -15.15
CA GLY A 42 -1.01 17.09 -14.98
C GLY A 42 -0.22 16.70 -13.73
N SER A 43 -0.81 15.95 -12.78
CA SER A 43 -0.17 15.68 -11.49
C SER A 43 0.58 14.35 -11.42
N PHE A 44 0.57 13.53 -12.48
CA PHE A 44 1.24 12.21 -12.45
C PHE A 44 2.75 12.32 -12.23
N ASP A 45 3.43 13.25 -12.90
CA ASP A 45 4.87 13.46 -12.76
C ASP A 45 5.24 13.91 -11.33
N ALA A 46 4.53 14.89 -10.78
CA ALA A 46 4.74 15.33 -9.39
C ALA A 46 4.54 14.19 -8.38
N ARG A 47 3.51 13.35 -8.58
CA ARG A 47 3.23 12.19 -7.71
C ARG A 47 4.29 11.09 -7.84
N TRP A 48 4.77 10.84 -9.05
CA TRP A 48 5.87 9.90 -9.26
C TRP A 48 7.17 10.40 -8.61
N ARG A 49 7.55 11.67 -8.81
CA ARG A 49 8.73 12.27 -8.15
C ARG A 49 8.59 12.24 -6.63
N ARG A 50 7.39 12.51 -6.10
CA ARG A 50 7.12 12.40 -4.67
C ARG A 50 7.35 10.98 -4.15
N LEU A 51 6.91 9.96 -4.90
CA LEU A 51 7.14 8.57 -4.50
C LEU A 51 8.62 8.21 -4.58
N GLN A 52 9.36 8.67 -5.59
CA GLN A 52 10.82 8.50 -5.67
C GLN A 52 11.57 9.16 -4.50
N GLN A 53 11.07 10.28 -3.97
CA GLN A 53 11.64 10.92 -2.79
C GLN A 53 11.31 10.16 -1.50
N LEU A 54 10.06 9.73 -1.34
CA LEU A 54 9.60 9.03 -0.14
C LEU A 54 10.20 7.63 -0.02
N ALA A 55 10.40 6.92 -1.13
CA ALA A 55 10.87 5.54 -1.09
C ALA A 55 12.17 5.34 -0.29
N PRO A 56 13.30 6.00 -0.61
CA PRO A 56 14.53 5.86 0.16
C PRO A 56 14.38 6.39 1.60
N LEU A 57 13.63 7.48 1.80
CA LEU A 57 13.40 8.07 3.11
C LEU A 57 12.65 7.11 4.06
N LEU A 58 11.65 6.40 3.55
CA LEU A 58 10.87 5.45 4.35
C LEU A 58 11.65 4.17 4.62
N SER A 59 12.41 3.68 3.64
CA SER A 59 13.30 2.53 3.82
C SER A 59 14.39 2.82 4.87
N SER A 60 15.01 4.01 4.85
CA SER A 60 16.00 4.40 5.85
C SER A 60 15.38 4.57 7.24
N THR A 61 14.20 5.19 7.31
CA THR A 61 13.44 5.32 8.57
C THR A 61 13.14 3.96 9.19
N ALA A 62 12.76 2.97 8.38
CA ALA A 62 12.54 1.61 8.87
C ALA A 62 13.82 0.98 9.43
N ALA A 63 14.94 1.11 8.71
CA ALA A 63 16.22 0.57 9.14
C ALA A 63 16.72 1.21 10.45
N GLU A 64 16.53 2.52 10.62
CA GLU A 64 16.86 3.26 11.85
C GLU A 64 16.10 2.73 13.08
N GLU A 65 14.84 2.31 12.89
CA GLU A 65 13.98 1.76 13.94
C GLU A 65 14.11 0.24 14.10
N GLY A 66 15.10 -0.38 13.45
CA GLY A 66 15.32 -1.84 13.49
C GLY A 66 14.28 -2.66 12.73
N GLY A 67 13.45 -2.02 11.91
CA GLY A 67 12.45 -2.65 11.05
C GLY A 67 12.96 -2.92 9.63
N SER A 68 12.08 -3.51 8.80
CA SER A 68 12.32 -3.72 7.37
C SER A 68 11.17 -3.14 6.56
N LEU A 69 11.52 -2.25 5.62
CA LEU A 69 10.60 -1.68 4.63
C LEU A 69 11.39 -1.53 3.33
N ARG A 70 10.92 -2.18 2.27
CA ARG A 70 11.53 -2.04 0.93
C ARG A 70 10.49 -1.84 -0.15
N PHE A 71 10.88 -1.14 -1.21
CA PHE A 71 10.05 -0.88 -2.37
C PHE A 71 10.37 -1.84 -3.50
N VAL A 72 9.35 -2.22 -4.28
CA VAL A 72 9.50 -2.96 -5.53
C VAL A 72 8.74 -2.23 -6.64
N PRO A 73 9.44 -1.75 -7.69
CA PRO A 73 10.91 -1.66 -7.80
C PRO A 73 11.52 -0.74 -6.73
N GLU A 74 12.81 -0.91 -6.42
CA GLU A 74 13.54 -0.11 -5.41
C GLU A 74 13.46 1.39 -5.72
N ALA A 75 13.67 1.75 -7.00
CA ALA A 75 13.35 3.06 -7.53
C ALA A 75 11.98 3.03 -8.21
N PRO A 76 10.93 3.63 -7.61
CA PRO A 76 9.59 3.63 -8.19
C PRO A 76 9.57 4.21 -9.61
N THR A 77 8.97 3.50 -10.55
CA THR A 77 8.89 3.92 -11.97
C THR A 77 7.60 4.64 -12.33
N CYS A 78 6.65 4.71 -11.40
CA CYS A 78 5.39 5.44 -11.54
C CYS A 78 4.87 5.90 -10.15
N CYS A 79 3.66 6.46 -10.07
CA CYS A 79 3.08 6.92 -8.81
C CYS A 79 2.55 5.81 -7.91
N GLN A 80 2.93 4.56 -8.17
CA GLN A 80 2.57 3.38 -7.38
C GLN A 80 3.79 2.44 -7.28
N ALA A 81 3.88 1.74 -6.16
CA ALA A 81 4.88 0.69 -5.94
C ALA A 81 4.35 -0.33 -4.93
N HIS A 82 4.86 -1.55 -4.99
CA HIS A 82 4.69 -2.48 -3.87
C HIS A 82 5.69 -2.13 -2.77
N VAL A 83 5.22 -2.21 -1.53
CA VAL A 83 6.02 -2.00 -0.33
C VAL A 83 5.93 -3.27 0.49
N TYR A 84 7.10 -3.85 0.78
CA TYR A 84 7.23 -5.08 1.54
C TYR A 84 7.66 -4.76 2.97
N LEU A 85 7.04 -5.44 3.92
CA LEU A 85 7.32 -5.40 5.35
C LEU A 85 7.59 -6.81 5.81
N ARG A 86 8.60 -7.00 6.67
CA ARG A 86 8.87 -8.30 7.29
C ARG A 86 8.08 -8.44 8.59
N GLY A 87 7.46 -9.58 8.80
CA GLY A 87 6.80 -9.93 10.07
C GLY A 87 5.42 -10.55 9.93
N ASP A 88 4.82 -10.87 11.08
CA ASP A 88 3.47 -11.42 11.16
C ASP A 88 2.41 -10.36 10.78
N ALA A 89 1.50 -10.71 9.88
CA ALA A 89 0.49 -9.80 9.36
C ALA A 89 -0.42 -9.22 10.46
N ALA A 90 -0.75 -10.01 11.50
CA ALA A 90 -1.61 -9.54 12.58
C ALA A 90 -0.87 -8.53 13.48
N ALA A 91 0.41 -8.78 13.78
CA ALA A 91 1.25 -7.84 14.51
C ALA A 91 1.44 -6.51 13.73
N LEU A 92 1.72 -6.59 12.42
CA LEU A 92 1.81 -5.42 11.56
C LEU A 92 0.48 -4.63 11.56
N ASP A 93 -0.66 -5.30 11.39
CA ASP A 93 -1.96 -4.64 11.39
C ASP A 93 -2.32 -4.00 12.73
N ALA A 94 -1.95 -4.63 13.86
CA ALA A 94 -2.11 -4.06 15.18
C ALA A 94 -1.28 -2.76 15.36
N ALA A 95 -0.03 -2.76 14.89
CA ALA A 95 0.82 -1.58 14.91
C ALA A 95 0.28 -0.45 14.01
N ARG A 96 -0.17 -0.78 12.79
CA ARG A 96 -0.86 0.18 11.89
C ARG A 96 -2.05 0.82 12.60
N ASP A 97 -2.90 0.02 13.23
CA ASP A 97 -4.12 0.51 13.87
C ASP A 97 -3.82 1.34 15.12
N ALA A 98 -2.73 1.05 15.84
CA ALA A 98 -2.22 1.90 16.91
C ALA A 98 -1.80 3.29 16.38
N VAL A 99 -1.02 3.34 15.31
CA VAL A 99 -0.61 4.62 14.67
C VAL A 99 -1.82 5.39 14.16
N LEU A 100 -2.81 4.73 13.56
CA LEU A 100 -4.04 5.38 13.12
C LEU A 100 -4.79 6.01 14.29
N ARG A 101 -4.93 5.30 15.42
CA ARG A 101 -5.62 5.84 16.60
C ARG A 101 -4.87 7.02 17.22
N GLU A 102 -3.55 6.94 17.31
CA GLU A 102 -2.73 7.97 17.97
C GLU A 102 -2.54 9.21 17.09
N ARG A 103 -2.32 9.03 15.78
CA ARG A 103 -1.84 10.09 14.89
C ARG A 103 -2.84 10.47 13.79
N GLY A 104 -3.92 9.70 13.63
CA GLY A 104 -4.85 9.86 12.51
C GLY A 104 -4.24 9.47 11.16
N VAL A 105 -3.06 8.84 11.14
CA VAL A 105 -2.37 8.43 9.91
C VAL A 105 -2.43 6.92 9.75
N ARG A 106 -3.03 6.46 8.65
CA ARG A 106 -3.02 5.04 8.26
C ARG A 106 -1.84 4.79 7.32
N VAL A 107 -0.78 4.15 7.81
CA VAL A 107 0.47 3.91 7.06
C VAL A 107 0.29 2.98 5.84
N TYR A 108 -0.67 2.06 5.89
CA TYR A 108 -1.11 1.26 4.74
C TYR A 108 -2.56 0.79 4.92
N SER A 109 -3.26 0.43 3.83
CA SER A 109 -4.68 0.03 3.94
C SER A 109 -4.88 -1.44 4.30
N ARG A 110 -4.15 -2.34 3.62
CA ARG A 110 -4.32 -3.79 3.73
C ARG A 110 -3.07 -4.50 3.27
N LEU A 111 -2.60 -5.46 4.06
CA LEU A 111 -1.54 -6.38 3.66
C LEU A 111 -2.05 -7.50 2.76
N ARG A 112 -1.17 -7.97 1.89
CA ARG A 112 -1.34 -9.07 0.95
C ARG A 112 -0.19 -10.06 1.15
N GLY A 113 -0.55 -11.34 1.16
CA GLY A 113 0.39 -12.47 1.18
C GLY A 113 1.22 -12.59 2.46
N ALA A 114 1.62 -13.82 2.77
CA ALA A 114 3.04 -14.10 2.97
C ALA A 114 3.61 -14.22 1.54
N ALA A 115 4.65 -13.48 1.18
CA ALA A 115 5.15 -13.52 -0.19
C ALA A 115 5.68 -14.93 -0.56
N VAL A 116 5.84 -15.23 -1.84
CA VAL A 116 6.19 -16.59 -2.30
C VAL A 116 7.66 -16.63 -2.66
N GLY A 117 8.38 -17.66 -2.23
CA GLY A 117 9.83 -17.78 -2.47
C GLY A 117 10.66 -17.17 -1.35
N PRO A 118 11.80 -16.49 -1.63
CA PRO A 118 12.69 -15.92 -0.61
C PRO A 118 12.03 -14.88 0.32
N GLU A 119 10.84 -14.41 -0.05
CA GLU A 119 10.05 -13.38 0.62
C GLU A 119 9.00 -13.99 1.56
N ALA A 120 9.05 -15.29 1.87
CA ALA A 120 8.04 -16.00 2.67
C ALA A 120 7.70 -15.37 4.03
N ASP A 121 8.64 -14.61 4.61
CA ASP A 121 8.45 -13.89 5.87
C ASP A 121 7.96 -12.43 5.69
N GLU A 122 7.61 -12.04 4.46
CA GLU A 122 7.19 -10.69 4.12
C GLU A 122 5.71 -10.63 3.76
N CYS A 123 5.07 -9.56 4.19
CA CYS A 123 3.79 -9.10 3.68
C CYS A 123 4.01 -7.87 2.81
N TYR A 124 3.14 -7.64 1.84
CA TYR A 124 3.23 -6.43 1.02
C TYR A 124 1.90 -5.68 0.93
N PHE A 125 1.99 -4.42 0.55
CA PHE A 125 0.85 -3.61 0.14
C PHE A 125 1.23 -2.74 -1.06
N GLU A 126 0.24 -2.21 -1.76
CA GLU A 126 0.47 -1.22 -2.82
C GLU A 126 0.36 0.20 -2.22
N LEU A 127 1.42 0.99 -2.37
CA LEU A 127 1.39 2.43 -2.09
C LEU A 127 1.14 3.19 -3.38
N THR A 128 -0.05 3.78 -3.51
CA THR A 128 -0.42 4.63 -4.65
C THR A 128 -0.59 6.07 -4.21
N LEU A 129 0.27 6.97 -4.72
CA LEU A 129 0.15 8.40 -4.43
C LEU A 129 -0.96 9.03 -5.30
N GLY A 130 -2.05 9.42 -4.63
CA GLY A 130 -3.03 10.37 -5.13
C GLY A 130 -2.60 11.85 -4.94
N PRO A 131 -3.34 12.82 -5.53
CA PRO A 131 -2.99 14.25 -5.50
C PRO A 131 -2.76 14.84 -4.10
N ARG A 132 -3.57 14.43 -3.11
CA ARG A 132 -3.47 14.94 -1.74
C ARG A 132 -2.17 14.59 -1.03
N HIS A 133 -1.47 13.53 -1.47
CA HIS A 133 -0.17 13.17 -0.90
C HIS A 133 0.93 14.21 -1.20
N LEU A 134 0.73 15.06 -2.21
CA LEU A 134 1.64 16.18 -2.50
C LEU A 134 1.57 17.28 -1.43
N GLU A 135 0.47 17.33 -0.67
CA GLU A 135 0.23 18.34 0.38
C GLU A 135 0.74 17.85 1.75
N VAL A 136 1.10 16.56 1.87
CA VAL A 136 1.54 15.95 3.13
C VAL A 136 3.05 16.09 3.28
N ALA A 137 3.48 16.76 4.35
CA ALA A 137 4.89 16.97 4.68
C ALA A 137 5.62 15.65 5.01
N ASP A 138 6.92 15.59 4.72
CA ASP A 138 7.79 14.42 4.95
C ASP A 138 7.76 13.98 6.42
N ALA A 139 7.75 14.95 7.34
CA ALA A 139 7.68 14.69 8.77
C ALA A 139 6.43 13.90 9.20
N VAL A 140 5.32 14.04 8.48
CA VAL A 140 4.10 13.25 8.76
C VAL A 140 4.29 11.79 8.35
N TYR A 141 4.89 11.55 7.18
CA TYR A 141 5.22 10.21 6.72
C TYR A 141 6.23 9.53 7.64
N VAL A 142 7.36 10.18 7.87
CA VAL A 142 8.45 9.66 8.70
C VAL A 142 7.95 9.43 10.12
N GLY A 143 7.23 10.40 10.71
CA GLY A 143 6.69 10.28 12.06
C GLY A 143 5.70 9.13 12.22
N ALA A 144 4.85 8.87 11.21
CA ALA A 144 3.92 7.75 11.24
C ALA A 144 4.63 6.40 11.11
N TRP A 145 5.64 6.30 10.24
CA TRP A 145 6.43 5.06 10.08
C TRP A 145 7.34 4.79 11.29
N ARG A 146 7.93 5.81 11.91
CA ARG A 146 8.65 5.64 13.18
C ARG A 146 7.74 5.10 14.27
N ALA A 147 6.56 5.69 14.45
CA ALA A 147 5.59 5.22 15.42
C ALA A 147 5.12 3.78 15.13
N PHE A 148 5.01 3.41 13.85
CA PHE A 148 4.68 2.06 13.43
C PHE A 148 5.74 1.04 13.88
N PHE A 149 7.02 1.30 13.60
CA PHE A 149 8.10 0.39 13.99
C PHE A 149 8.33 0.37 15.52
N ALA A 150 8.20 1.51 16.19
CA ALA A 150 8.24 1.56 17.65
C ALA A 150 7.12 0.71 18.29
N ALA A 151 5.90 0.73 17.72
CA ALA A 151 4.79 -0.10 18.20
C ALA A 151 5.04 -1.60 18.01
N LEU A 152 5.81 -1.99 16.98
CA LEU A 152 6.21 -3.39 16.76
C LEU A 152 7.30 -3.87 17.75
N ALA A 153 8.18 -2.97 18.18
CA ALA A 153 9.23 -3.24 19.15
C ALA A 153 8.75 -3.31 20.60
N GLY A 154 7.52 -2.85 20.89
CA GLY A 154 6.90 -2.92 22.22
C GLY A 154 6.72 -4.36 22.74
N PRO A 155 6.52 -4.56 24.05
CA PRO A 155 6.46 -5.90 24.65
C PRO A 155 5.31 -6.73 24.04
N GLN A 156 5.68 -7.79 23.33
CA GLN A 156 4.77 -8.78 22.78
C GLN A 156 3.97 -9.45 23.92
N PRO A 157 2.63 -9.43 23.91
CA PRO A 157 1.84 -10.17 24.87
C PRO A 157 1.87 -11.66 24.48
N GLY A 158 2.65 -12.46 25.19
CA GLY A 158 2.53 -13.93 25.16
C GLY A 158 3.67 -14.70 24.52
N GLY A 159 4.91 -14.48 24.96
CA GLY A 159 5.93 -15.52 24.87
C GLY A 159 5.53 -16.70 25.78
N ARG A 160 5.16 -17.84 25.19
CA ARG A 160 4.96 -19.12 25.88
C ARG A 160 6.14 -19.36 26.83
N LYS A 161 5.88 -19.34 28.14
CA LYS A 161 6.80 -19.92 29.13
C LYS A 161 6.94 -21.39 28.76
N GLY A 162 8.18 -21.82 28.46
CA GLY A 162 8.51 -23.23 28.36
C GLY A 162 8.12 -23.91 29.67
N VAL A 163 7.21 -24.87 29.58
CA VAL A 163 7.00 -25.84 30.63
C VAL A 163 8.23 -26.74 30.60
N GLY A 164 9.14 -26.50 31.54
CA GLY A 164 10.17 -27.47 31.89
C GLY A 164 9.53 -28.52 32.77
N ASP A 165 9.16 -29.67 32.18
CA ASP A 165 8.90 -30.86 32.95
C ASP A 165 10.25 -31.50 33.28
N ALA A 166 10.71 -31.26 34.51
CA ALA A 166 11.73 -32.05 35.16
C ALA A 166 11.04 -33.27 35.78
N GLU A 167 11.22 -34.45 35.17
CA GLU A 167 10.94 -35.72 35.83
C GLU A 167 12.07 -36.05 36.83
N PRO A 168 11.76 -36.42 38.08
CA PRO A 168 12.74 -36.99 38.99
C PRO A 168 12.88 -38.49 38.75
N GLN A 169 14.14 -38.94 38.73
CA GLN A 169 14.53 -40.34 38.68
C GLN A 169 14.07 -41.08 39.94
N SER A 170 13.52 -42.27 39.74
CA SER A 170 13.48 -43.38 40.72
C SER A 170 13.62 -44.70 39.98
#